data_AF-A0A1G6PK71-F1
#
_entry.id   AF-A0A1G6PK71-F1
#
_cell.length_a   1.000
_cell.length_b   1.000
_cell.length_c   1.000
_cell.angle_alpha   90.00
_cell.angle_beta   90.00
_cell.angle_gamma   90.00
#
_symmetry.space_group_name_H-M   'P 1'
#
loop_
_entity.id
_entity.type
_entity.pdbx_description
1 polymer ?
#
loop_
_entity_poly.entity_id
_entity_poly.type
_entity_poly.pdbx_seq_one_letter_code
_entity_poly.pdbx_strand_id
1 'polypeptide(L)'
;MEVYTLSEGQQSDFPQFWGDVTLPVFSKHALHAVHDLIKDQVEALPLKHSEHQYFAIHVLNVVDALDYDKIEVKRMLRSGRRSGIKKYSFYPEKIKGQHIFKVYLDDRVQSDVLVSDEFKERVTSSSLVGYKFVEVWDSEQSDS
;
A
#
# COMPACT_ATOMS: atom_id res chain seq x y z
N MET A 1 7.55 -18.86 3.12
CA MET A 1 8.17 -18.42 4.39
C MET A 1 7.34 -18.94 5.55
N GLU A 2 7.96 -19.46 6.61
CA GLU A 2 7.24 -19.82 7.85
C GLU A 2 7.02 -18.58 8.70
N VAL A 3 5.80 -18.42 9.22
CA VAL A 3 5.37 -17.27 10.03
C VAL A 3 4.50 -17.75 11.19
N TYR A 4 4.56 -17.04 12.31
CA TYR A 4 3.81 -17.36 13.52
C TYR A 4 3.26 -16.09 14.15
N THR A 5 2.13 -16.23 14.85
CA THR A 5 1.51 -15.14 15.62
C THR A 5 2.33 -14.86 16.88
N LEU A 6 2.73 -13.60 17.08
CA LEU A 6 3.51 -13.17 18.25
C LEU A 6 2.64 -12.76 19.44
N SER A 7 1.42 -12.28 19.18
CA SER A 7 0.47 -11.84 20.20
C SER A 7 -0.92 -12.26 19.79
N GLU A 8 -1.64 -12.91 20.69
CA GLU A 8 -3.06 -13.20 20.48
C GLU A 8 -3.85 -11.89 20.39
N GLY A 9 -4.58 -11.74 19.30
CA GLY A 9 -5.43 -10.59 19.00
C GLY A 9 -6.63 -11.03 18.17
N GLN A 10 -7.48 -10.10 17.79
CA GLN A 10 -8.60 -10.42 16.91
C GLN A 10 -8.08 -10.85 15.54
N GLN A 11 -8.69 -11.88 14.95
CA GLN A 11 -8.40 -12.31 13.58
C GLN A 11 -8.50 -11.11 12.63
N SER A 12 -7.53 -10.98 11.72
CA SER A 12 -7.44 -9.89 10.76
C SER A 12 -7.33 -10.44 9.34
N ASP A 13 -8.00 -9.81 8.39
CA ASP A 13 -7.81 -10.07 6.96
C ASP A 13 -6.57 -9.36 6.39
N PHE A 14 -6.02 -8.40 7.15
CA PHE A 14 -4.85 -7.61 6.83
C PHE A 14 -3.83 -7.60 8.00
N PRO A 15 -3.29 -8.77 8.42
CA PRO A 15 -2.33 -8.80 9.51
C PRO A 15 -1.04 -8.04 9.15
N GLN A 16 -0.35 -7.52 10.15
CA GLN A 16 0.91 -6.80 9.98
C GLN A 16 2.07 -7.64 10.49
N PHE A 17 3.19 -7.60 9.79
CA PHE A 17 4.45 -8.11 10.33
C PHE A 17 4.91 -7.24 11.49
N TRP A 18 5.58 -7.85 12.45
CA TRP A 18 6.22 -7.12 13.54
C TRP A 18 7.43 -6.32 13.02
N GLY A 19 7.64 -5.12 13.58
CA GLY A 19 8.81 -4.29 13.27
C GLY A 19 8.64 -3.32 12.09
N ASP A 20 7.47 -2.70 11.94
CA ASP A 20 7.18 -1.63 10.95
C ASP A 20 7.50 -2.02 9.48
N VAL A 21 7.31 -3.29 9.14
CA VAL A 21 7.50 -3.77 7.77
C VAL A 21 6.30 -3.38 6.91
N THR A 22 6.54 -2.65 5.81
CA THR A 22 5.47 -2.14 4.92
C THR A 22 4.98 -3.17 3.89
N LEU A 23 5.34 -4.45 4.05
CA LEU A 23 4.90 -5.54 3.18
C LEU A 23 3.47 -5.95 3.56
N PRO A 24 2.45 -5.68 2.73
CA PRO A 24 1.08 -6.04 3.06
C PRO A 24 0.94 -7.56 3.13
N VAL A 25 0.14 -8.03 4.07
CA VAL A 25 -0.24 -9.45 4.17
C VAL A 25 -1.75 -9.53 4.10
N PHE A 26 -2.27 -10.34 3.18
CA PHE A 26 -3.71 -10.54 3.03
C PHE A 26 -4.08 -11.96 3.45
N SER A 27 -5.24 -12.12 4.07
CA SER A 27 -5.92 -13.41 4.13
C SER A 27 -6.33 -13.84 2.72
N LYS A 28 -6.63 -15.14 2.56
CA LYS A 28 -7.26 -15.63 1.33
C LYS A 28 -8.55 -14.87 0.98
N HIS A 29 -9.36 -14.51 1.98
CA HIS A 29 -10.62 -13.81 1.76
C HIS A 29 -10.39 -12.38 1.26
N ALA A 30 -9.47 -11.64 1.91
CA ALA A 30 -9.07 -10.32 1.43
C ALA A 30 -8.51 -10.37 0.01
N LEU A 31 -7.59 -11.29 -0.27
CA LEU A 31 -6.98 -11.43 -1.60
C LEU A 31 -8.05 -11.68 -2.67
N HIS A 32 -9.01 -12.57 -2.42
CA HIS A 32 -10.11 -12.83 -3.36
C HIS A 32 -10.98 -11.59 -3.58
N ALA A 33 -11.28 -10.82 -2.53
CA ALA A 33 -12.20 -9.68 -2.60
C ALA A 33 -11.68 -8.54 -3.49
N VAL A 34 -10.36 -8.39 -3.62
CA VAL A 34 -9.71 -7.34 -4.41
C VAL A 34 -8.92 -7.86 -5.61
N HIS A 35 -8.97 -9.17 -5.88
CA HIS A 35 -8.11 -9.82 -6.86
C HIS A 35 -8.23 -9.22 -8.26
N ASP A 36 -9.46 -8.93 -8.70
CA ASP A 36 -9.76 -8.29 -9.99
C ASP A 36 -9.08 -6.92 -10.14
N LEU A 37 -8.94 -6.17 -9.04
CA LEU A 37 -8.32 -4.85 -9.02
C LEU A 37 -6.79 -4.90 -9.09
N ILE A 38 -6.16 -5.97 -8.56
CA ILE A 38 -4.71 -5.98 -8.29
C ILE A 38 -3.91 -7.09 -8.96
N LYS A 39 -4.57 -8.10 -9.56
CA LYS A 39 -3.92 -9.34 -10.04
C LYS A 39 -2.72 -9.13 -10.97
N ASP A 40 -2.72 -8.06 -11.77
CA ASP A 40 -1.66 -7.77 -12.75
C ASP A 40 -0.58 -6.82 -12.17
N GLN A 41 -0.77 -6.36 -10.94
CA GLN A 41 0.07 -5.35 -10.26
C GLN A 41 0.88 -5.94 -9.10
N VAL A 42 0.60 -7.18 -8.71
CA VAL A 42 1.17 -7.81 -7.51
C VAL A 42 1.54 -9.27 -7.75
N GLU A 43 2.45 -9.77 -6.93
CA GLU A 43 2.66 -11.20 -6.73
C GLU A 43 2.20 -11.59 -5.33
N ALA A 44 1.26 -12.53 -5.23
CA ALA A 44 0.77 -13.05 -3.97
C ALA A 44 1.59 -14.28 -3.54
N LEU A 45 2.48 -14.09 -2.55
CA LEU A 45 3.40 -15.11 -2.08
C LEU A 45 2.82 -15.85 -0.86
N PRO A 46 2.55 -17.17 -0.94
CA PRO A 46 1.94 -17.90 0.16
C PRO A 46 2.85 -17.96 1.40
N LEU A 47 2.26 -17.67 2.56
CA LEU A 47 2.89 -17.80 3.87
C LEU A 47 2.47 -19.12 4.52
N LYS A 48 3.44 -19.80 5.14
CA LYS A 48 3.17 -21.01 5.92
C LYS A 48 2.82 -20.58 7.35
N HIS A 49 1.53 -20.48 7.64
CA HIS A 49 0.98 -20.23 8.97
C HIS A 49 0.18 -21.46 9.42
N SER A 50 0.22 -21.80 10.70
CA SER A 50 -0.36 -23.04 11.24
C SER A 50 -1.89 -23.11 11.12
N GLU A 51 -2.56 -21.96 11.25
CA GLU A 51 -4.03 -21.91 11.41
C GLU A 51 -4.76 -21.21 10.25
N HIS A 52 -4.03 -20.48 9.40
CA HIS A 52 -4.62 -19.51 8.49
C HIS A 52 -3.90 -19.51 7.14
N GLN A 53 -4.62 -19.19 6.07
CA GLN A 53 -4.04 -19.01 4.73
C GLN A 53 -3.79 -17.53 4.49
N TYR A 54 -2.52 -17.14 4.60
CA TYR A 54 -2.06 -15.77 4.36
C TYR A 54 -1.10 -15.69 3.17
N PHE A 55 -1.06 -14.50 2.57
CA PHE A 55 -0.21 -14.20 1.42
C PHE A 55 0.51 -12.88 1.67
N ALA A 56 1.83 -12.86 1.54
CA ALA A 56 2.57 -11.61 1.42
C ALA A 56 2.33 -11.03 0.01
N ILE A 57 1.94 -9.77 -0.06
CA ILE A 57 1.60 -9.11 -1.31
C ILE A 57 2.79 -8.28 -1.78
N HIS A 58 3.56 -8.85 -2.70
CA HIS A 58 4.65 -8.15 -3.33
C HIS A 58 4.12 -7.25 -4.44
N VAL A 59 3.99 -5.96 -4.14
CA VAL A 59 3.56 -4.95 -5.11
C VAL A 59 4.68 -4.68 -6.10
N LEU A 60 4.47 -5.10 -7.36
CA LEU A 60 5.38 -4.93 -8.49
C LEU A 60 5.14 -3.59 -9.21
N ASN A 61 3.92 -3.07 -9.11
CA ASN A 61 3.52 -1.83 -9.74
C ASN A 61 4.16 -0.62 -9.06
N VAL A 62 5.06 0.06 -9.77
CA VAL A 62 5.70 1.30 -9.32
C VAL A 62 5.45 2.39 -10.36
N VAL A 63 4.87 3.50 -9.93
CA VAL A 63 4.42 4.58 -10.81
C VAL A 63 5.22 5.85 -10.54
N ASP A 64 5.75 6.48 -11.60
CA ASP A 64 6.38 7.79 -11.51
C ASP A 64 5.33 8.90 -11.60
N ALA A 65 4.58 9.08 -10.50
CA ALA A 65 3.37 9.89 -10.46
C ALA A 65 3.46 11.20 -9.66
N LEU A 66 4.55 11.43 -8.93
CA LEU A 66 4.62 12.58 -8.00
C LEU A 66 4.74 13.91 -8.74
N ASP A 67 3.94 14.89 -8.33
CA ASP A 67 4.15 16.29 -8.68
C ASP A 67 5.22 16.87 -7.74
N TYR A 68 6.47 16.80 -8.20
CA TYR A 68 7.65 17.14 -7.40
C TYR A 68 7.69 18.60 -6.91
N ASP A 69 6.91 19.50 -7.52
CA ASP A 69 6.81 20.90 -7.11
C ASP A 69 5.80 21.09 -5.97
N LYS A 70 4.86 20.15 -5.80
CA LYS A 70 3.78 20.22 -4.81
C LYS A 70 3.92 19.23 -3.63
N ILE A 71 4.83 18.26 -3.70
CA ILE A 71 5.08 17.36 -2.56
C ILE A 71 5.78 18.06 -1.40
N GLU A 72 5.47 17.66 -0.16
CA GLU A 72 6.31 17.96 1.00
C GLU A 72 7.13 16.73 1.39
N VAL A 73 8.42 16.90 1.59
CA VAL A 73 9.33 15.79 1.99
C VAL A 73 9.65 15.86 3.47
N LYS A 74 9.87 14.70 4.10
CA LYS A 74 10.23 14.65 5.52
C LYS A 74 11.62 15.24 5.76
N ARG A 75 12.56 14.99 4.85
CA ARG A 75 13.95 15.45 4.98
C ARG A 75 14.63 15.62 3.62
N MET A 76 15.48 16.63 3.53
CA MET A 76 16.51 16.74 2.50
C MET A 76 17.84 16.16 3.03
N LEU A 77 18.42 15.22 2.31
CA LEU A 77 19.72 14.62 2.63
C LEU A 77 20.86 15.54 2.20
N ARG A 78 22.05 15.36 2.80
CA ARG A 78 23.26 16.13 2.42
C ARG A 78 23.66 15.96 0.94
N SER A 79 23.23 14.85 0.31
CA SER A 79 23.44 14.59 -1.11
C SER A 79 22.50 15.38 -2.03
N GLY A 80 21.58 16.20 -1.49
CA GLY A 80 20.52 16.86 -2.25
C GLY A 80 19.33 15.95 -2.61
N ARG A 81 19.30 14.72 -2.07
CA ARG A 81 18.19 13.77 -2.29
C ARG A 81 17.10 13.95 -1.23
N ARG A 82 15.85 13.78 -1.65
CA ARG A 82 14.67 13.75 -0.79
C ARG A 82 14.54 12.39 -0.12
N SER A 83 14.05 12.40 1.12
CA SER A 83 13.84 11.18 1.91
C SER A 83 12.49 11.24 2.61
N GLY A 84 11.62 10.31 2.24
CA GLY A 84 10.27 10.18 2.76
C GLY A 84 9.35 11.33 2.33
N ILE A 85 8.08 11.00 2.12
CA ILE A 85 7.06 11.96 1.71
C ILE A 85 6.19 12.24 2.94
N LYS A 86 6.00 13.53 3.23
CA LYS A 86 5.14 14.02 4.32
C LYS A 86 3.75 14.36 3.79
N LYS A 87 3.67 15.03 2.64
CA LYS A 87 2.43 15.33 1.92
C LYS A 87 2.60 14.87 0.47
N TYR A 88 1.71 14.01 0.02
CA TYR A 88 1.71 13.54 -1.36
C TYR A 88 1.00 14.55 -2.25
N SER A 89 1.45 14.62 -3.49
CA SER A 89 0.80 15.30 -4.60
C SER A 89 1.09 14.49 -5.84
N PHE A 90 0.05 14.19 -6.62
CA PHE A 90 0.16 13.33 -7.79
C PHE A 90 -0.32 14.06 -9.04
N TYR A 91 0.22 13.63 -10.17
CA TYR A 91 -0.40 13.85 -11.48
C TYR A 91 -1.58 12.87 -11.65
N PRO A 92 -2.85 13.32 -11.63
CA PRO A 92 -4.01 12.43 -11.57
C PRO A 92 -4.07 11.42 -12.73
N GLU A 93 -3.64 11.84 -13.92
CA GLU A 93 -3.62 11.01 -15.12
C GLU A 93 -2.65 9.83 -15.03
N LYS A 94 -1.62 9.93 -14.18
CA LYS A 94 -0.62 8.87 -14.01
C LYS A 94 -1.06 7.78 -13.03
N ILE A 95 -1.97 8.09 -12.10
CA ILE A 95 -2.49 7.13 -11.12
C ILE A 95 -3.89 6.61 -11.48
N LYS A 96 -4.49 7.12 -12.56
CA LYS A 96 -5.78 6.63 -13.06
C LYS A 96 -5.69 5.13 -13.39
N GLY A 97 -6.59 4.34 -12.80
CA GLY A 97 -6.62 2.88 -12.96
C GLY A 97 -5.54 2.12 -12.19
N GLN A 98 -4.78 2.79 -11.32
CA GLN A 98 -3.79 2.15 -10.45
C GLN A 98 -4.41 1.89 -9.08
N HIS A 99 -4.81 0.64 -8.81
CA HIS A 99 -5.54 0.30 -7.59
C HIS A 99 -4.65 -0.08 -6.41
N ILE A 100 -3.44 -0.57 -6.69
CA ILE A 100 -2.36 -0.75 -5.72
C ILE A 100 -1.02 -0.43 -6.38
N PHE A 101 -0.20 0.40 -5.74
CA PHE A 101 1.08 0.82 -6.31
C PHE A 101 2.05 1.36 -5.27
N LYS A 102 3.31 1.47 -5.68
CA LYS A 102 4.35 2.26 -5.01
C LYS A 102 4.74 3.42 -5.92
N VAL A 103 5.52 4.37 -5.40
CA VAL A 103 5.99 5.52 -6.19
C VAL A 103 7.50 5.67 -6.16
N TYR A 104 8.02 6.31 -7.20
CA TYR A 104 9.40 6.80 -7.22
C TYR A 104 9.52 8.12 -6.47
N LEU A 105 10.64 8.31 -5.77
CA LEU A 105 11.14 9.59 -5.28
C LEU A 105 12.64 9.67 -5.64
N ASP A 106 13.01 10.61 -6.50
CA ASP A 106 14.41 10.90 -6.87
C ASP A 106 15.22 9.70 -7.41
N ASP A 107 14.61 8.75 -8.12
CA ASP A 107 15.20 7.46 -8.57
C ASP A 107 14.92 6.23 -7.68
N ARG A 108 14.28 6.40 -6.52
CA ARG A 108 14.06 5.32 -5.55
C ARG A 108 12.61 4.94 -5.35
N VAL A 109 12.33 3.65 -5.37
CA VAL A 109 11.03 3.10 -4.98
C VAL A 109 10.80 3.35 -3.49
N GLN A 110 9.69 4.01 -3.16
CA GLN A 110 9.26 4.19 -1.78
C GLN A 110 8.63 2.89 -1.24
N SER A 111 8.79 2.66 0.05
CA SER A 111 8.32 1.45 0.74
C SER A 111 6.82 1.45 0.98
N ASP A 112 6.21 2.63 1.09
CA ASP A 112 4.78 2.80 1.35
C ASP A 112 3.96 2.28 0.16
N VAL A 113 2.96 1.45 0.46
CA VAL A 113 2.01 0.97 -0.53
C VAL A 113 0.79 1.88 -0.52
N LEU A 114 0.43 2.39 -1.69
CA LEU A 114 -0.71 3.26 -1.93
C LEU A 114 -1.81 2.46 -2.63
N VAL A 115 -3.05 2.85 -2.37
CA VAL A 115 -4.23 2.25 -2.99
C VAL A 115 -5.20 3.33 -3.44
N SER A 116 -5.97 3.04 -4.49
CA SER A 116 -7.05 3.92 -4.97
C SER A 116 -8.26 3.93 -4.03
N ASP A 117 -9.14 4.91 -4.17
CA ASP A 117 -10.44 4.91 -3.49
C ASP A 117 -11.30 3.69 -3.84
N GLU A 118 -11.30 3.23 -5.10
CA GLU A 118 -12.05 2.03 -5.49
C GLU A 118 -11.60 0.78 -4.71
N PHE A 119 -10.30 0.64 -4.45
CA PHE A 119 -9.77 -0.43 -3.61
C PHE A 119 -10.27 -0.28 -2.16
N LYS A 120 -10.15 0.93 -1.60
CA LYS A 120 -10.62 1.24 -0.23
C LYS A 120 -12.12 0.96 -0.09
N GLU A 121 -12.94 1.37 -1.07
CA GLU A 121 -14.38 1.14 -1.10
C GLU A 121 -14.72 -0.35 -1.17
N ARG A 122 -14.01 -1.12 -2.00
CA ARG A 122 -14.15 -2.58 -2.07
C ARG A 122 -13.91 -3.24 -0.72
N VAL A 123 -12.84 -2.83 -0.03
CA VAL A 123 -12.50 -3.37 1.30
C VAL A 123 -13.53 -2.95 2.35
N THR A 124 -13.88 -1.66 2.40
CA THR A 124 -14.77 -1.11 3.43
C THR A 124 -16.24 -1.51 3.26
N SER A 125 -16.67 -1.85 2.05
CA SER A 125 -18.02 -2.34 1.74
C SER A 125 -18.15 -3.86 1.88
N SER A 126 -17.08 -4.56 2.24
CA SER A 126 -17.06 -6.00 2.48
C SER A 126 -17.19 -6.34 3.96
N SER A 127 -17.18 -7.63 4.30
CA SER A 127 -17.12 -8.09 5.70
C SER A 127 -15.69 -8.27 6.22
N LEU A 128 -14.67 -7.77 5.49
CA LEU A 128 -13.27 -7.91 5.90
C LEU A 128 -12.96 -7.09 7.15
N VAL A 129 -11.95 -7.49 7.92
CA VAL A 129 -11.57 -6.82 9.18
C VAL A 129 -10.08 -6.56 9.30
N GLY A 130 -9.71 -5.65 10.20
CA GLY A 130 -8.32 -5.39 10.57
C GLY A 130 -7.53 -4.51 9.60
N TYR A 131 -8.23 -3.63 8.86
CA TYR A 131 -7.61 -2.61 8.01
C TYR A 131 -7.60 -1.23 8.66
N LYS A 132 -6.68 -0.38 8.20
CA LYS A 132 -6.66 1.06 8.47
C LYS A 132 -6.17 1.78 7.23
N PHE A 133 -7.02 2.63 6.65
CA PHE A 133 -6.62 3.51 5.57
C PHE A 133 -6.28 4.89 6.11
N VAL A 134 -5.26 5.51 5.53
CA VAL A 134 -4.86 6.89 5.79
C VAL A 134 -4.93 7.63 4.46
N GLU A 135 -5.74 8.67 4.41
CA GLU A 135 -5.79 9.56 3.24
C GLU A 135 -4.48 10.33 3.14
N VAL A 136 -3.89 10.35 1.93
CA VAL A 136 -2.58 10.97 1.69
C VAL A 136 -2.63 12.10 0.67
N TRP A 137 -3.67 12.13 -0.15
CA TRP A 137 -3.89 13.13 -1.19
C TRP A 137 -5.35 13.09 -1.64
N ASP A 138 -5.86 14.27 -2.02
CA ASP A 138 -7.18 14.47 -2.58
C ASP A 138 -7.02 15.40 -3.81
N SER A 139 -7.48 14.95 -4.97
CA SER A 139 -7.42 15.73 -6.21
C SER A 139 -8.22 17.03 -6.11
N GLU A 140 -9.32 17.05 -5.36
CA GLU A 140 -10.24 18.18 -5.28
C GLU A 140 -9.70 19.33 -4.40
N GLN A 141 -8.76 19.04 -3.50
CA GLN A 141 -8.16 20.04 -2.58
C GLN A 141 -6.86 20.67 -3.10
N SER A 142 -6.37 20.25 -4.27
CA SER A 142 -5.02 20.61 -4.75
C SER A 142 -4.91 21.94 -5.53
N ASP A 143 -6.01 22.69 -5.61
CA ASP A 143 -6.16 23.98 -6.31
C ASP A 143 -6.49 25.19 -5.40
N SER A 144 -6.28 25.08 -4.08
CA SER A 144 -6.48 26.18 -3.11
C SER A 144 -5.19 26.89 -2.70
#